data_AF-A0AAX6N372-F1
#
_entry.id   AF-A0AAX6N372-F1
#
_cell.length_a   1.000
_cell.length_b   1.000
_cell.length_c   1.000
_cell.angle_alpha   90.00
_cell.angle_beta   90.00
_cell.angle_gamma   90.00
#
_symmetry.space_group_name_H-M   'P 1'
#
loop_
_entity.id
_entity.type
_entity.pdbx_description
1 polymer ?
#
loop_
_entity_poly.entity_id
_entity_poly.type
_entity_poly.pdbx_seq_one_letter_code
_entity_poly.pdbx_strand_id
1 'polypeptide(L)'
;MNLGYSYFNKSSYSSIILGLISLTFLNMNLLFNTMFNTFFLIQIIGVALGLIGLLSKESRKQGLWGIFLNTFPVIFIVVVSILSLTINYQP
;
A
#
# COMPACT_ATOMS: atom_id res chain seq x y z
N MET A 1 20.17 4.72 -23.72
CA MET A 1 19.26 4.42 -22.59
C MET A 1 17.92 5.07 -22.87
N ASN A 2 16.85 4.28 -22.98
CA ASN A 2 15.52 4.78 -23.36
C ASN A 2 14.91 5.52 -22.16
N LEU A 3 14.68 6.83 -22.28
CA LEU A 3 14.22 7.69 -21.16
C LEU A 3 12.95 7.14 -20.50
N GLY A 4 11.97 6.67 -21.28
CA GLY A 4 10.72 6.09 -20.77
C GLY A 4 10.92 4.93 -19.80
N TYR A 5 11.89 4.05 -20.06
CA TYR A 5 12.20 2.91 -19.20
C TYR A 5 12.63 3.32 -17.79
N SER A 6 13.45 4.37 -17.68
CA SER A 6 13.93 4.87 -16.40
C SER A 6 12.78 5.36 -15.51
N TYR A 7 11.76 5.99 -16.11
CA TYR A 7 10.59 6.48 -15.38
C TYR A 7 9.72 5.35 -14.83
N PHE A 8 9.47 4.29 -15.60
CA PHE A 8 8.69 3.13 -15.14
C PHE A 8 9.36 2.41 -13.96
N ASN A 9 10.68 2.25 -14.02
CA ASN A 9 11.44 1.67 -12.91
C ASN A 9 11.37 2.55 -11.66
N LYS A 10 11.63 3.86 -11.79
CA LYS A 10 11.54 4.81 -10.67
C LYS A 10 10.16 4.79 -10.03
N SER A 11 9.10 4.83 -10.85
CA SER A 11 7.71 4.75 -10.40
C SER A 11 7.44 3.47 -9.61
N SER A 12 7.92 2.32 -10.10
CA SER A 12 7.75 1.03 -9.43
C SER A 12 8.48 0.98 -8.08
N TYR A 13 9.72 1.46 -8.01
CA TYR A 13 10.44 1.55 -6.73
C TYR A 13 9.77 2.51 -5.75
N SER A 14 9.29 3.67 -6.22
CA SER A 14 8.51 4.58 -5.38
C SER A 14 7.25 3.93 -4.83
N SER A 15 6.54 3.12 -5.63
CA SER A 15 5.36 2.38 -5.14
C SER A 15 5.70 1.40 -4.01
N ILE A 16 6.82 0.68 -4.13
CA ILE A 16 7.29 -0.25 -3.11
C ILE A 16 7.65 0.51 -1.83
N ILE A 17 8.38 1.62 -1.94
CA ILE A 17 8.80 2.43 -0.80
C ILE A 17 7.57 2.98 -0.05
N LEU A 18 6.58 3.50 -0.77
CA LEU A 18 5.32 3.99 -0.17
C LEU A 18 4.57 2.85 0.53
N GLY A 19 4.55 1.66 -0.07
CA GLY A 19 3.95 0.47 0.53
C GLY A 19 4.65 0.09 1.84
N LEU A 20 5.97 0.05 1.86
CA LEU A 20 6.75 -0.23 3.07
C LEU A 20 6.54 0.82 4.16
N ILE A 21 6.51 2.10 3.80
CA ILE A 21 6.20 3.18 4.74
C ILE A 21 4.80 2.98 5.33
N SER A 22 3.80 2.69 4.49
CA SER A 22 2.44 2.40 4.94
C SER A 22 2.39 1.21 5.90
N LEU A 23 3.11 0.12 5.61
CA LEU A 23 3.17 -1.04 6.50
C LEU A 23 3.83 -0.68 7.83
N THR A 24 4.92 0.09 7.82
CA THR A 24 5.56 0.53 9.06
C THR A 24 4.60 1.35 9.90
N PHE A 25 3.88 2.31 9.32
CA PHE A 25 2.86 3.08 10.05
C PHE A 25 1.73 2.20 10.60
N LEU A 26 1.24 1.24 9.82
CA LEU A 26 0.20 0.32 10.27
C LEU A 26 0.68 -0.49 11.49
N ASN A 27 1.89 -1.06 11.41
CA ASN A 27 2.48 -1.84 12.49
C ASN A 27 2.77 -0.99 13.74
N MET A 28 3.23 0.25 13.57
CA MET A 28 3.43 1.17 14.69
C MET A 28 2.11 1.51 15.37
N ASN A 29 1.05 1.78 14.62
CA ASN A 29 -0.28 2.03 15.20
C ASN A 29 -0.80 0.82 15.98
N LEU A 30 -0.61 -0.39 15.44
CA LEU A 30 -0.96 -1.64 16.14
C LEU A 30 -0.15 -1.82 17.43
N LEU A 31 1.16 -1.52 17.40
CA LEU A 31 2.04 -1.66 18.55
C LEU A 31 1.69 -0.70 19.69
N PHE A 32 1.36 0.55 19.35
CA PHE A 32 1.00 1.58 20.34
C PHE A 32 -0.50 1.62 20.66
N ASN A 33 -1.29 0.72 20.06
CA ASN A 33 -2.74 0.64 20.20
C ASN A 33 -3.44 2.01 19.99
N THR A 34 -2.87 2.81 19.08
CA THR A 34 -3.40 4.13 18.74
C THR A 34 -4.51 3.98 17.72
N MET A 35 -5.47 4.92 17.74
CA MET A 35 -6.49 4.97 16.69
C MET A 35 -5.81 4.98 15.32
N PHE A 36 -6.30 4.14 14.41
CA PHE A 36 -5.79 3.99 13.05
C PHE A 36 -5.93 5.30 12.27
N ASN A 37 -4.95 6.20 12.40
CA ASN A 37 -4.88 7.38 11.56
C ASN A 37 -4.27 6.97 10.23
N THR A 38 -5.14 6.49 9.35
CA THR A 38 -4.71 5.85 8.11
C THR A 38 -4.55 6.91 7.03
N PHE A 39 -3.33 7.07 6.53
CA PHE A 39 -3.04 7.94 5.39
C PHE A 39 -3.51 7.34 4.06
N PHE A 40 -4.83 7.10 3.88
CA PHE A 40 -5.43 6.47 2.68
C PHE A 40 -4.90 7.01 1.34
N LEU A 41 -4.56 8.30 1.30
CA LEU A 41 -3.96 8.95 0.12
C LEU A 41 -2.61 8.33 -0.29
N ILE A 42 -1.78 7.94 0.67
CA ILE A 42 -0.47 7.33 0.42
C ILE A 42 -0.63 5.98 -0.27
N GLN A 43 -1.59 5.14 0.18
CA GLN A 43 -1.81 3.85 -0.45
C GLN A 43 -2.40 4.01 -1.86
N ILE A 44 -3.31 4.97 -2.08
CA ILE A 44 -3.87 5.25 -3.41
C ILE A 44 -2.76 5.67 -4.39
N ILE A 45 -1.88 6.59 -3.97
CA ILE A 45 -0.74 7.03 -4.79
C ILE A 45 0.21 5.86 -5.05
N GLY A 46 0.49 5.04 -4.04
CA GLY A 46 1.33 3.85 -4.16
C GLY A 46 0.77 2.83 -5.15
N VAL A 47 -0.54 2.53 -5.10
CA VAL A 47 -1.21 1.64 -6.06
C VAL A 47 -1.14 2.23 -7.46
N ALA A 48 -1.43 3.52 -7.65
CA ALA A 48 -1.37 4.18 -8.95
C ALA A 48 0.04 4.10 -9.57
N LEU A 49 1.09 4.33 -8.78
CA LEU A 49 2.48 4.19 -9.24
C LEU A 49 2.83 2.73 -9.57
N GLY A 50 2.33 1.77 -8.79
CA GLY A 50 2.51 0.35 -9.09
C GLY A 50 1.82 -0.08 -10.40
N LEU A 51 0.63 0.47 -10.68
CA LEU A 51 -0.10 0.26 -11.95
C LEU A 51 0.65 0.86 -13.15
N ILE A 52 1.26 2.04 -13.00
CA ILE A 52 2.13 2.62 -14.02
C ILE A 52 3.33 1.71 -14.28
N GLY A 53 3.91 1.14 -13.22
CA GLY A 53 5.00 0.18 -13.28
C GLY A 53 4.69 -1.13 -14.02
N LEU A 54 3.41 -1.52 -14.09
CA LEU A 54 2.94 -2.71 -14.82
C LEU A 54 2.96 -2.55 -16.34
N LEU A 55 2.97 -1.30 -16.84
CA LEU A 55 2.93 -1.01 -18.28
C LEU A 55 4.25 -1.33 -19.00
N SER A 56 5.35 -1.54 -18.26
CA SER A 56 6.64 -1.94 -18.80
C SER A 56 6.99 -3.38 -18.39
N LYS A 57 7.49 -4.18 -19.34
CA LYS A 57 7.78 -5.61 -19.14
C LYS A 57 8.84 -5.88 -18.07
N GLU A 58 9.82 -4.98 -17.94
CA GLU A 58 10.94 -5.17 -17.01
C GLU A 58 10.62 -4.72 -15.58
N SER A 59 9.78 -3.69 -15.42
CA SER A 59 9.36 -3.17 -14.10
C SER A 59 8.12 -3.90 -13.55
N ARG A 60 7.55 -4.83 -14.32
CA ARG A 60 6.28 -5.49 -14.01
C ARG A 60 6.28 -6.20 -12.67
N LYS A 61 7.39 -6.87 -12.32
CA LYS A 61 7.52 -7.58 -11.04
C LYS A 61 7.48 -6.59 -9.87
N GLN A 62 8.22 -5.49 -9.99
CA GLN A 62 8.31 -4.43 -8.98
C GLN A 62 6.98 -3.70 -8.84
N GLY A 63 6.29 -3.40 -9.95
CA GLY A 63 4.95 -2.81 -9.94
C GLY A 63 3.92 -3.71 -9.24
N LEU A 64 3.96 -5.03 -9.48
CA LEU A 64 3.10 -6.00 -8.77
C LEU A 64 3.36 -6.01 -7.26
N TRP A 65 4.65 -6.05 -6.85
CA TRP A 65 5.02 -5.95 -5.44
C TRP A 65 4.53 -4.64 -4.81
N GLY A 66 4.69 -3.53 -5.51
CA GLY A 66 4.19 -2.23 -5.09
C GLY A 66 2.69 -2.22 -4.86
N ILE A 67 1.91 -2.75 -5.80
CA ILE A 67 0.45 -2.83 -5.65
C ILE A 67 0.08 -3.69 -4.46
N PHE A 68 0.69 -4.87 -4.30
CA PHE A 68 0.36 -5.79 -3.22
C PHE A 68 0.64 -5.15 -1.85
N LEU A 69 1.80 -4.51 -1.71
CA LEU A 69 2.20 -3.81 -0.48
C LEU A 69 1.27 -2.64 -0.13
N ASN A 70 0.78 -1.89 -1.12
CA ASN A 70 -0.13 -0.77 -0.86
C ASN A 70 -1.58 -1.21 -0.65
N THR A 71 -2.01 -2.32 -1.28
CA THR A 71 -3.38 -2.83 -1.17
C THR A 71 -3.59 -3.59 0.14
N PHE A 72 -2.56 -4.29 0.65
CA PHE A 72 -2.65 -5.07 1.88
C PHE A 72 -3.14 -4.26 3.10
N PRO A 73 -2.58 -3.06 3.43
CA PRO A 73 -3.07 -2.24 4.53
C PRO A 73 -4.54 -1.85 4.40
N VAL A 74 -5.01 -1.58 3.17
CA VAL A 74 -6.40 -1.23 2.91
C VAL A 74 -7.32 -2.41 3.22
N ILE A 75 -6.98 -3.60 2.72
CA ILE A 75 -7.73 -4.83 3.00
C ILE A 75 -7.73 -5.12 4.51
N PHE A 76 -6.58 -4.99 5.16
CA PHE A 76 -6.44 -5.22 6.59
C PHE A 76 -7.40 -4.32 7.39
N ILE A 77 -7.45 -3.02 7.09
CA ILE A 77 -8.35 -2.08 7.77
C ILE A 77 -9.80 -2.45 7.54
N VAL A 78 -10.19 -2.75 6.30
CA VAL A 78 -11.57 -3.16 5.98
C VAL A 78 -11.96 -4.40 6.77
N VAL A 79 -11.11 -5.42 6.82
CA VAL A 79 -11.37 -6.66 7.58
C VAL A 79 -11.50 -6.35 9.07
N VAL A 80 -10.58 -5.58 9.64
CA VAL A 80 -10.61 -5.21 11.07
C VAL A 80 -11.84 -4.36 11.40
N SER A 81 -12.24 -3.44 10.54
CA SER A 81 -13.45 -2.65 10.72
C SER A 81 -14.71 -3.51 10.69
N ILE A 82 -14.80 -4.46 9.75
CA ILE A 82 -15.94 -5.41 9.69
C ILE A 82 -15.95 -6.29 10.94
N LEU A 83 -14.80 -6.80 11.38
CA LEU A 83 -14.69 -7.57 12.62
C LEU A 83 -15.11 -6.74 13.83
N SER A 84 -14.70 -5.48 13.89
CA SER A 84 -15.09 -4.55 14.96
C SER A 84 -16.59 -4.26 14.98
N LEU A 85 -17.27 -4.25 13.83
CA LEU A 85 -18.72 -4.05 13.74
C LEU A 85 -19.52 -5.32 14.03
N THR A 86 -18.93 -6.49 13.77
CA THR A 86 -19.59 -7.80 13.98
C THR A 86 -19.40 -8.34 15.39
N ILE A 87 -18.31 -7.96 16.06
CA ILE A 87 -18.13 -8.18 17.50
C ILE A 87 -19.04 -7.16 18.21
N ASN A 88 -20.30 -7.55 18.38
CA ASN A 88 -21.32 -6.81 19.11
C ASN A 88 -20.83 -6.53 20.55
N TYR A 89 -20.40 -5.30 20.82
CA TYR A 89 -20.18 -4.81 22.18
C TYR A 89 -21.56 -4.55 22.81
N GLN A 90 -22.27 -5.63 23.17
CA GLN A 90 -23.33 -5.48 24.17
C GLN A 90 -22.64 -5.12 25.50
N PRO A 91 -23.11 -4.06 26.19
CA PRO A 91 -22.47 -3.55 27.40
C PRO A 91 -22.38 -4.57 28.52
#